data_AF-A0A533URB8-F1
#
_entry.id   AF-A0A533URB8-F1
#
_cell.length_a   1.000
_cell.length_b   1.000
_cell.length_c   1.000
_cell.angle_alpha   90.00
_cell.angle_beta   90.00
_cell.angle_gamma   90.00
#
_symmetry.space_group_name_H-M   'P 1'
#
loop_
_entity.id
_entity.type
_entity.pdbx_description
1 polymer ?
#
loop_
_entity_poly.entity_id
_entity_poly.type
_entity_poly.pdbx_seq_one_letter_code
_entity_poly.pdbx_strand_id
1 'polypeptide(L)'
;MSEVKFSDFYESLVKLAKSFEQKNMLLKIQPDLEANIIRIYGEKTDSLALAKAGLEGISELAYTTAEHHPYWNLAYNSSQILKLVLEKWNDKLTKEELDEILWYVDEIKNATRKIEEK
;
A
#
# COMPACT_ATOMS: atom_id res chain seq x y z
N MET A 1 14.90 26.00 -21.57
CA MET A 1 15.46 25.08 -20.55
C MET A 1 14.83 23.72 -20.80
N SER A 2 15.60 22.64 -20.83
CA SER A 2 15.02 21.30 -20.90
C SER A 2 14.22 21.02 -19.62
N GLU A 3 13.04 20.44 -19.77
CA GLU A 3 12.20 20.02 -18.65
C GLU A 3 12.93 18.95 -17.82
N VAL A 4 13.02 19.17 -16.50
CA VAL A 4 13.64 18.21 -15.58
C VAL A 4 12.69 17.03 -15.42
N LYS A 5 13.17 15.82 -15.71
CA LYS A 5 12.40 14.58 -15.62
C LYS A 5 12.57 13.93 -14.24
N PHE A 6 11.59 13.13 -13.84
CA PHE A 6 11.69 12.32 -12.62
C PHE A 6 12.88 11.35 -12.63
N SER A 7 13.32 10.90 -13.82
CA SER A 7 14.55 10.14 -14.01
C SER A 7 15.80 10.90 -13.55
N ASP A 8 15.84 12.22 -13.77
CA ASP A 8 16.99 13.06 -13.40
C ASP A 8 17.10 13.16 -11.87
N PHE A 9 15.95 13.18 -11.17
CA PHE A 9 15.89 13.07 -9.72
C PHE A 9 16.37 11.68 -9.25
N TYR A 10 15.91 10.60 -9.89
CA TYR A 10 16.34 9.24 -9.55
C TYR A 10 17.86 9.07 -9.66
N GLU A 11 18.49 9.57 -10.73
CA GLU A 11 19.95 9.53 -10.88
C GLU A 11 20.68 10.27 -9.77
N SER A 12 20.15 11.43 -9.37
CA SER A 12 20.69 12.23 -8.25
C SER A 12 20.55 11.50 -6.92
N LEU A 13 19.40 10.85 -6.70
CA LEU A 13 19.14 10.03 -5.52
C LEU A 13 20.08 8.82 -5.44
N VAL A 14 20.35 8.13 -6.55
CA VAL A 14 21.30 7.00 -6.58
C VAL A 14 22.71 7.45 -6.18
N LYS A 15 23.15 8.62 -6.64
CA LYS A 15 24.45 9.20 -6.21
C LYS A 15 24.46 9.50 -4.72
N LEU A 16 23.36 10.04 -4.20
CA LEU A 16 23.21 10.29 -2.76
C LEU A 16 23.27 8.97 -1.97
N ALA A 17 22.52 7.95 -2.37
CA ALA A 17 22.49 6.66 -1.69
C ALA A 17 23.89 6.01 -1.62
N LYS A 18 24.63 6.01 -2.74
CA LYS A 18 26.02 5.52 -2.79
C LYS A 18 26.95 6.25 -1.81
N SER A 19 26.74 7.55 -1.58
CA SER A 19 27.54 8.30 -0.60
C SER A 19 27.29 7.87 0.86
N PHE A 20 26.12 7.28 1.14
CA PHE A 20 25.77 6.72 2.44
C PHE A 20 26.15 5.23 2.57
N GLU A 21 26.17 4.46 1.47
CA GLU A 21 26.73 3.10 1.47
C GLU A 21 28.21 3.09 1.91
N GLN A 22 28.99 4.10 1.51
CA GLN A 22 30.37 4.31 1.97
C GLN A 22 30.48 4.55 3.48
N LYS A 23 29.38 4.89 4.15
CA LYS A 23 29.27 5.09 5.60
C LYS A 23 28.63 3.88 6.30
N ASN A 24 28.63 2.70 5.66
CA ASN A 24 27.97 1.47 6.14
C ASN A 24 26.45 1.60 6.36
N MET A 25 25.78 2.49 5.63
CA MET A 25 24.31 2.51 5.60
C MET A 25 23.81 1.77 4.37
N LEU A 26 23.22 0.59 4.56
CA LEU A 26 22.58 -0.16 3.49
C LEU A 26 21.16 0.34 3.23
N LEU A 27 20.91 0.73 1.98
CA LEU A 27 19.60 1.17 1.49
C LEU A 27 19.16 0.27 0.35
N LYS A 28 17.89 -0.12 0.35
CA LYS A 28 17.26 -0.79 -0.79
C LYS A 28 16.41 0.23 -1.54
N ILE A 29 16.78 0.54 -2.78
CA ILE A 29 16.03 1.45 -3.65
C ILE A 29 15.34 0.64 -4.74
N GLN A 30 14.04 0.83 -4.89
CA GLN A 30 13.20 0.21 -5.92
C GLN A 30 12.51 1.29 -6.74
N PRO A 31 13.04 1.62 -7.94
CA PRO A 31 12.40 2.57 -8.83
C PRO A 31 11.27 1.92 -9.63
N ASP A 32 10.20 2.67 -9.83
CA ASP A 32 9.14 2.45 -10.81
C ASP A 32 8.91 3.79 -11.52
N LEU A 33 9.76 4.07 -12.50
CA LEU A 33 9.81 5.37 -13.17
C LEU A 33 8.61 5.59 -14.10
N GLU A 34 7.96 4.52 -14.56
CA GLU A 34 6.73 4.60 -15.35
C GLU A 34 5.56 5.11 -14.48
N ALA A 35 5.46 4.62 -13.25
CA ALA A 35 4.49 5.10 -12.27
C ALA A 35 4.93 6.39 -11.53
N ASN A 36 6.11 6.95 -11.82
CA ASN A 36 6.73 8.04 -11.05
C ASN A 36 6.88 7.75 -9.54
N ILE A 37 7.22 6.51 -9.20
CA ILE A 37 7.39 6.08 -7.80
C ILE A 37 8.85 5.67 -7.58
N ILE A 38 9.41 6.07 -6.43
CA ILE A 38 10.66 5.52 -5.92
C ILE A 38 10.41 5.07 -4.48
N ARG A 39 10.68 3.80 -4.19
CA ARG A 39 10.59 3.26 -2.82
C ARG A 39 12.00 3.08 -2.25
N ILE A 40 12.23 3.58 -1.04
CA ILE A 40 13.51 3.52 -0.35
C ILE A 40 13.28 2.83 1.00
N TYR A 41 14.05 1.78 1.27
CA TYR A 41 13.95 1.00 2.50
C TYR A 41 15.29 0.93 3.21
N GLY A 42 15.25 0.94 4.54
CA GLY A 42 16.44 0.72 5.38
C GLY A 42 16.74 -0.76 5.57
N GLU A 43 17.95 -1.06 6.03
CA GLU A 43 18.50 -2.43 6.20
C GLU A 43 17.65 -3.36 7.08
N LYS A 44 16.83 -2.82 8.00
CA LYS A 44 16.07 -3.59 8.98
C LYS A 44 14.55 -3.56 8.75
N THR A 45 14.10 -3.11 7.59
CA THR A 45 12.66 -3.12 7.30
C THR A 45 12.18 -4.56 7.11
N ASP A 46 11.32 -5.03 8.02
CA ASP A 46 10.70 -6.35 7.90
C ASP A 46 9.48 -6.34 6.96
N SER A 47 9.04 -7.54 6.56
CA SER A 47 7.92 -7.70 5.62
C SER A 47 6.57 -7.19 6.15
N LEU A 48 6.37 -7.18 7.47
CA LEU A 48 5.14 -6.66 8.07
C LEU A 48 5.08 -5.14 7.96
N ALA A 49 6.18 -4.45 8.24
CA ALA A 49 6.31 -3.01 8.05
C ALA A 49 6.10 -2.62 6.58
N LEU A 50 6.65 -3.40 5.64
CA LEU A 50 6.41 -3.19 4.21
C LEU A 50 4.94 -3.37 3.82
N ALA A 51 4.27 -4.40 4.35
CA ALA A 51 2.86 -4.65 4.07
C ALA A 51 1.97 -3.52 4.60
N LYS A 52 2.25 -3.02 5.82
CA LYS A 52 1.55 -1.87 6.41
C LYS A 52 1.69 -0.61 5.54
N ALA A 53 2.92 -0.29 5.13
CA ALA A 53 3.16 0.85 4.23
C ALA A 53 2.48 0.66 2.85
N GLY A 54 2.46 -0.56 2.32
CA GLY A 54 1.77 -0.86 1.06
C GLY A 54 0.25 -0.70 1.15
N LEU A 55 -0.35 -1.02 2.30
CA LEU A 55 -1.78 -0.87 2.54
C LEU A 55 -2.24 0.60 2.52
N GLU A 56 -1.37 1.54 2.88
CA GLU A 56 -1.71 2.97 2.87
C GLU A 56 -2.13 3.43 1.46
N GLY A 57 -1.42 3.00 0.41
CA GLY A 57 -1.78 3.35 -0.98
C GLY A 57 -3.12 2.76 -1.43
N ILE A 58 -3.45 1.54 -0.99
CA ILE A 58 -4.75 0.91 -1.28
C ILE A 58 -5.87 1.66 -0.53
N SER A 59 -5.60 2.04 0.72
CA SER A 59 -6.56 2.76 1.56
C SER A 59 -6.83 4.15 1.01
N GLU A 60 -5.79 4.88 0.58
CA GLU A 60 -5.92 6.17 -0.07
C GLU A 60 -6.74 6.08 -1.36
N LEU A 61 -6.47 5.09 -2.22
CA LEU A 61 -7.29 4.84 -3.40
C LEU A 61 -8.76 4.62 -3.02
N ALA A 62 -9.03 3.79 -2.00
CA ALA A 62 -10.39 3.54 -1.54
C ALA A 62 -11.07 4.79 -0.99
N TYR A 63 -10.37 5.65 -0.24
CA TYR A 63 -10.95 6.88 0.33
C TYR A 63 -11.16 7.99 -0.70
N THR A 64 -10.34 8.05 -1.75
CA THR A 64 -10.41 9.10 -2.77
C THR A 64 -11.30 8.72 -3.95
N THR A 65 -11.54 7.42 -4.16
CA THR A 65 -12.46 6.93 -5.19
C THR A 65 -13.91 7.23 -4.79
N ALA A 66 -14.72 7.71 -5.74
CA ALA A 66 -16.13 7.94 -5.50
C ALA A 66 -16.87 6.63 -5.15
N GLU A 67 -17.75 6.68 -4.14
CA GLU A 67 -18.45 5.48 -3.64
C GLU A 67 -19.30 4.76 -4.70
N HIS A 68 -19.70 5.47 -5.76
CA HIS A 68 -20.45 4.92 -6.89
C HIS A 68 -19.59 4.14 -7.89
N HIS A 69 -18.25 4.19 -7.76
CA HIS A 69 -17.37 3.42 -8.63
C HIS A 69 -17.59 1.91 -8.41
N PRO A 70 -17.73 1.11 -9.47
CA PRO A 70 -18.17 -0.29 -9.35
C PRO A 70 -17.26 -1.14 -8.46
N TYR A 71 -15.96 -0.83 -8.41
CA TYR A 71 -14.98 -1.57 -7.60
C TYR A 71 -14.64 -0.92 -6.26
N TRP A 72 -15.25 0.24 -5.94
CA TRP A 72 -14.94 0.95 -4.70
C TRP A 72 -15.21 0.10 -3.46
N ASN A 73 -16.39 -0.51 -3.39
CA ASN A 73 -16.81 -1.31 -2.23
C ASN A 73 -15.86 -2.53 -2.04
N LEU A 74 -15.38 -3.14 -3.13
CA LEU A 74 -14.38 -4.21 -3.05
C LEU A 74 -13.04 -3.72 -2.49
N ALA A 75 -12.53 -2.60 -3.01
CA ALA A 75 -11.26 -2.03 -2.58
C ALA A 75 -11.28 -1.54 -1.13
N TYR A 76 -12.35 -0.85 -0.74
CA TYR A 76 -12.56 -0.33 0.60
C TYR A 76 -12.65 -1.45 1.65
N ASN A 77 -13.57 -2.39 1.47
CA ASN A 77 -13.77 -3.43 2.47
C ASN A 77 -12.56 -4.38 2.57
N SER A 78 -11.88 -4.65 1.45
CA SER A 78 -10.62 -5.41 1.48
C SER A 78 -9.51 -4.68 2.23
N SER A 79 -9.41 -3.35 2.08
CA SER A 79 -8.40 -2.56 2.79
C SER A 79 -8.67 -2.51 4.30
N GLN A 80 -9.94 -2.46 4.73
CA GLN A 80 -10.29 -2.49 6.14
C GLN A 80 -9.97 -3.85 6.79
N ILE A 81 -10.26 -4.97 6.11
CA ILE A 81 -9.87 -6.30 6.60
C ILE A 81 -8.34 -6.39 6.75
N LEU A 82 -7.59 -5.97 5.72
CA LEU A 82 -6.13 -5.97 5.77
C LEU A 82 -5.60 -5.08 6.90
N LYS A 83 -6.23 -3.94 7.15
CA LYS A 83 -5.86 -3.04 8.25
C LYS A 83 -5.96 -3.74 9.60
N LEU A 84 -7.12 -4.33 9.91
CA LEU A 84 -7.33 -5.08 11.16
C LEU A 84 -6.32 -6.22 11.32
N VAL A 85 -6.13 -7.03 10.26
CA VAL A 85 -5.20 -8.17 10.27
C VAL A 85 -3.75 -7.73 10.49
N LEU A 86 -3.30 -6.67 9.82
CA LEU A 86 -1.92 -6.19 9.95
C LEU A 86 -1.67 -5.47 11.29
N GLU A 87 -2.67 -4.76 11.83
CA GLU A 87 -2.61 -4.17 13.16
C GLU A 87 -2.48 -5.24 14.25
N LYS A 88 -3.24 -6.33 14.12
CA LYS A 88 -3.24 -7.47 15.05
C LYS A 88 -2.28 -8.60 14.70
N TRP A 89 -1.34 -8.40 13.78
CA TRP A 89 -0.50 -9.48 13.25
C TRP A 89 0.24 -10.32 14.31
N ASN A 90 0.68 -9.68 15.40
CA ASN A 90 1.38 -10.34 16.51
C ASN A 90 0.50 -10.51 17.77
N ASP A 91 -0.80 -10.33 17.62
CA ASP A 91 -1.81 -10.41 18.69
C ASP A 91 -2.96 -11.32 18.21
N LYS A 92 -4.00 -11.48 19.03
CA LYS A 92 -5.22 -12.17 18.65
C LYS A 92 -6.27 -11.16 18.22
N LEU A 93 -7.00 -11.49 17.16
CA LEU A 93 -8.24 -10.81 16.83
C LEU A 93 -9.26 -11.08 17.93
N THR A 94 -9.92 -10.04 18.42
CA THR A 94 -11.05 -10.19 19.34
C THR A 94 -12.27 -10.73 18.61
N LYS A 95 -13.30 -11.10 19.36
CA LYS A 95 -14.57 -11.51 18.75
C LYS A 95 -15.19 -10.36 17.95
N GLU A 96 -15.13 -9.14 18.50
CA GLU A 96 -15.66 -7.95 17.86
C GLU A 96 -14.94 -7.65 16.55
N GLU A 97 -13.61 -7.77 16.51
CA GLU A 97 -12.81 -7.59 15.29
C GLU A 97 -13.11 -8.69 14.25
N LEU A 98 -13.35 -9.93 14.69
CA LEU A 98 -13.81 -11.01 13.81
C LEU A 98 -15.21 -10.75 13.24
N ASP A 99 -16.13 -10.27 14.07
CA ASP A 99 -17.49 -9.90 13.64
C ASP A 99 -17.44 -8.74 12.63
N GLU A 100 -16.53 -7.78 12.82
CA GLU A 100 -16.27 -6.68 11.88
C GLU A 100 -15.71 -7.20 10.54
N ILE A 101 -14.75 -8.13 10.56
CA ILE A 101 -14.23 -8.78 9.35
C ILE A 101 -15.34 -9.51 8.60
N LEU A 102 -16.22 -10.23 9.30
CA LEU A 102 -17.35 -10.92 8.69
C LEU A 102 -18.30 -9.94 7.99
N TRP A 103 -18.56 -8.79 8.61
CA TRP A 103 -19.36 -7.73 8.00
C TRP A 103 -18.73 -7.21 6.69
N TYR A 104 -17.41 -6.93 6.69
CA TYR A 104 -16.70 -6.52 5.48
C TYR A 104 -16.76 -7.59 4.37
N VAL A 105 -16.69 -8.88 4.74
CA VAL A 105 -16.81 -10.00 3.78
C VAL A 105 -18.20 -10.05 3.14
N ASP A 106 -19.26 -9.81 3.92
CA ASP A 106 -20.62 -9.76 3.39
C ASP A 106 -20.81 -8.57 2.43
N GLU A 107 -20.22 -7.42 2.71
CA GLU A 107 -20.21 -6.27 1.80
C GLU A 107 -19.48 -6.57 0.49
N ILE A 108 -18.30 -7.20 0.55
CA ILE A 108 -17.55 -7.66 -0.64
C ILE A 108 -18.41 -8.61 -1.48
N LYS A 109 -19.08 -9.57 -0.83
CA LYS A 109 -19.96 -10.53 -1.51
C LYS A 109 -21.14 -9.84 -2.18
N ASN A 110 -21.77 -8.88 -1.52
CA ASN A 110 -22.86 -8.09 -2.07
C ASN A 110 -22.41 -7.23 -3.25
N ALA A 111 -21.24 -6.59 -3.15
CA ALA A 111 -20.65 -5.81 -4.23
C ALA A 111 -20.33 -6.67 -5.46
N THR A 112 -19.77 -7.87 -5.24
CA THR A 112 -19.44 -8.80 -6.33
C THR A 112 -20.69 -9.21 -7.12
N ARG A 113 -21.79 -9.54 -6.43
CA ARG A 113 -23.08 -9.87 -7.08
C ARG A 113 -23.61 -8.72 -7.93
N LYS A 114 -23.56 -7.48 -7.41
CA LYS A 114 -23.98 -6.28 -8.14
C LYS A 114 -23.16 -6.02 -9.41
N ILE A 115 -21.92 -6.50 -9.46
CA ILE A 115 -21.06 -6.41 -10.65
C ILE A 115 -21.43 -7.51 -11.65
N GLU A 116 -21.68 -8.74 -11.18
CA GLU A 116 -22.11 -9.87 -12.03
C GLU A 116 -23.48 -9.64 -12.68
N GLU A 117 -24.38 -8.93 -12.01
CA GLU A 117 -25.73 -8.61 -12.51
C GLU A 117 -25.76 -7.48 -13.57
N LYS A 118 -24.61 -6.89 -13.91
CA LYS A 118 -24.48 -5.85 -14.95
C LYS A 118 -24.01 -6.43 -16.29
#